data_AF-A0A062I6R2-F1
#
_entry.id   AF-A0A062I6R2-F1
#
_cell.length_a   1.000
_cell.length_b   1.000
_cell.length_c   1.000
_cell.angle_alpha   90.00
_cell.angle_beta   90.00
_cell.angle_gamma   90.00
#
_symmetry.space_group_name_H-M   'P 1'
#
loop_
_entity.id
_entity.type
_entity.pdbx_description
1 polymer ?
#
loop_
_entity_poly.entity_id
_entity_poly.type
_entity_poly.pdbx_seq_one_letter_code
_entity_poly.pdbx_strand_id
1 'polypeptide(L)'
;MKNDFFIIDYLKNSYSEFGDISKQFDNIFKTLKLNKKEAINAFYEIYSTDCHPALYADYRNQEVSHLASTKLIQNLASIVPPNTLERLAFSYIIYDITKEKIKYFNKKLSTEDINLALKNIEIANFDIGAFMQCINSQSLSIQKNDLKQSIQALGGLTRSRKYQAIKIKIFNDWNTSNYHSYAECARKHAVIHELSTKTIESWLSKEFSKP
;
A
#
# COMPACT_ATOMS: atom_id res chain seq x y z
N MET A 1 -22.09 -18.10 -21.32
CA MET A 1 -23.03 -18.89 -20.50
C MET A 1 -22.37 -20.04 -19.74
N LYS A 2 -21.68 -21.02 -20.35
CA LYS A 2 -20.97 -22.07 -19.57
C LYS A 2 -19.71 -21.55 -18.85
N ASN A 3 -18.92 -20.68 -19.48
CA ASN A 3 -17.71 -20.12 -18.87
C ASN A 3 -17.99 -19.21 -17.67
N ASP A 4 -19.12 -18.50 -17.66
CA ASP A 4 -19.47 -17.56 -16.59
C ASP A 4 -19.75 -18.28 -15.26
N PHE A 5 -20.30 -19.50 -15.33
CA PHE A 5 -20.60 -20.31 -14.13
C PHE A 5 -19.32 -20.78 -13.44
N PHE A 6 -18.35 -21.28 -14.21
CA PHE A 6 -17.04 -21.71 -13.67
C PHE A 6 -16.27 -20.55 -13.05
N ILE A 7 -16.29 -19.36 -13.67
CA ILE A 7 -15.61 -18.18 -13.13
C ILE A 7 -16.28 -17.73 -11.83
N ILE A 8 -17.61 -17.71 -11.77
CA ILE A 8 -18.33 -17.32 -10.55
C ILE A 8 -18.04 -18.31 -9.40
N ASP A 9 -18.03 -19.61 -9.67
CA ASP A 9 -17.70 -20.61 -8.64
C ASP A 9 -16.23 -20.48 -8.18
N TYR A 10 -15.31 -20.24 -9.10
CA TYR A 10 -13.91 -19.94 -8.77
C TYR A 10 -13.79 -18.70 -7.87
N LEU A 11 -14.49 -17.61 -8.20
CA LEU A 11 -14.50 -16.40 -7.40
C LEU A 11 -15.09 -16.64 -6.01
N LYS A 12 -16.23 -17.34 -5.92
CA LYS A 12 -16.84 -17.71 -4.62
C LYS A 12 -15.90 -18.50 -3.74
N ASN A 13 -15.22 -19.49 -4.31
CA ASN A 13 -14.24 -20.29 -3.57
C ASN A 13 -13.04 -19.44 -3.13
N SER A 14 -12.49 -18.63 -4.03
CA SER A 14 -11.30 -17.79 -3.79
C SER A 14 -11.53 -16.76 -2.69
N TYR A 15 -12.72 -16.17 -2.64
CA TYR A 15 -13.11 -15.14 -1.65
C TYR A 15 -13.82 -15.71 -0.42
N SER A 16 -14.03 -17.03 -0.33
CA SER A 16 -14.62 -17.64 0.86
C SER A 16 -13.70 -17.50 2.08
N GLU A 17 -14.27 -17.57 3.28
CA GLU A 17 -13.48 -17.58 4.53
C GLU A 17 -12.47 -18.73 4.57
N PHE A 18 -12.78 -19.83 3.90
CA PHE A 18 -11.94 -21.01 3.78
C PHE A 18 -11.14 -21.06 2.46
N GLY A 19 -11.16 -19.99 1.67
CA GLY A 19 -10.44 -19.86 0.42
C GLY A 19 -8.94 -19.79 0.62
N ASP A 20 -8.18 -20.17 -0.41
CA ASP A 20 -6.72 -20.27 -0.32
C ASP A 20 -6.05 -18.91 -0.01
N ILE A 21 -6.61 -17.81 -0.51
CA ILE A 21 -6.10 -16.45 -0.24
C ILE A 21 -6.35 -16.07 1.22
N SER A 22 -7.56 -16.32 1.73
CA SER A 22 -7.91 -16.11 3.15
C SER A 22 -6.96 -16.89 4.08
N LYS A 23 -6.73 -18.18 3.78
CA LYS A 23 -5.80 -19.03 4.53
C LYS A 23 -4.35 -18.52 4.47
N GLN A 24 -3.92 -17.98 3.33
CA GLN A 24 -2.58 -17.41 3.20
C GLN A 24 -2.39 -16.15 4.04
N PHE A 25 -3.38 -15.24 4.06
CA PHE A 25 -3.36 -14.09 4.97
C PHE A 25 -3.36 -14.54 6.45
N ASP A 26 -4.18 -15.53 6.80
CA ASP A 26 -4.19 -16.10 8.15
C ASP A 26 -2.84 -16.69 8.54
N ASN A 27 -2.18 -17.38 7.60
CA ASN A 27 -0.84 -17.89 7.82
C ASN A 27 0.19 -16.78 8.02
N ILE A 28 0.08 -15.66 7.31
CA ILE A 28 0.94 -14.49 7.53
C ILE A 28 0.73 -13.95 8.95
N PHE A 29 -0.52 -13.68 9.37
CA PHE A 29 -0.78 -13.17 10.71
C PHE A 29 -0.29 -14.12 11.80
N LYS A 30 -0.48 -15.43 11.60
CA LYS A 30 0.04 -16.46 12.50
C LYS A 30 1.57 -16.48 12.55
N THR A 31 2.23 -16.39 11.41
CA THR A 31 3.70 -16.35 11.31
C THR A 31 4.28 -15.14 12.03
N LEU A 32 3.59 -14.00 11.92
CA LEU A 32 3.95 -12.75 12.59
C LEU A 32 3.53 -12.72 14.08
N LYS A 33 2.87 -13.78 14.58
CA LYS A 33 2.30 -13.86 15.94
C LYS A 33 1.38 -12.69 16.28
N LEU A 34 0.56 -12.27 15.32
CA LEU A 34 -0.36 -11.16 15.46
C LEU A 34 -1.77 -11.62 15.78
N ASN A 35 -2.49 -10.81 16.56
CA ASN A 35 -3.94 -10.89 16.58
C ASN A 35 -4.48 -10.41 15.23
N LYS A 36 -5.15 -11.30 14.50
CA LYS A 36 -5.73 -11.02 13.18
C LYS A 36 -6.60 -9.76 13.19
N LYS A 37 -7.50 -9.62 14.18
CA LYS A 37 -8.43 -8.50 14.25
C LYS A 37 -7.71 -7.16 14.44
N GLU A 38 -6.71 -7.14 15.31
CA GLU A 38 -5.90 -5.93 15.56
C GLU A 38 -5.07 -5.54 14.34
N ALA A 39 -4.46 -6.51 13.65
CA ALA A 39 -3.67 -6.27 12.44
C ALA A 39 -4.52 -5.72 11.29
N ILE A 40 -5.71 -6.29 11.07
CA ILE A 40 -6.67 -5.83 10.07
C ILE A 40 -7.11 -4.40 10.37
N ASN A 41 -7.50 -4.14 11.62
CA ASN A 41 -7.91 -2.81 12.04
C ASN A 41 -6.80 -1.77 11.82
N ALA A 42 -5.56 -2.13 12.14
CA ALA A 42 -4.41 -1.25 11.91
C ALA A 42 -4.14 -1.03 10.41
N PHE A 43 -4.32 -2.05 9.56
CA PHE A 43 -4.22 -1.89 8.11
C PHE A 43 -5.26 -0.92 7.57
N TYR A 44 -6.52 -1.09 7.97
CA TYR A 44 -7.58 -0.16 7.59
C TYR A 44 -7.28 1.25 8.10
N GLU A 45 -6.95 1.42 9.38
CA GLU A 45 -6.74 2.74 9.95
C GLU A 45 -5.61 3.53 9.27
N ILE A 46 -4.48 2.88 8.99
CA ILE A 46 -3.29 3.56 8.45
C ILE A 46 -3.33 3.68 6.93
N TYR A 47 -3.79 2.64 6.23
CA TYR A 47 -3.65 2.56 4.77
C TYR A 47 -4.95 2.83 4.00
N SER A 48 -6.12 2.80 4.64
CA SER A 48 -7.38 3.14 3.95
C SER A 48 -7.53 4.66 3.71
N THR A 49 -7.00 5.48 4.61
CA THR A 49 -7.12 6.94 4.60
C THR A 49 -6.07 7.62 3.73
N ASP A 50 -4.82 7.11 3.74
CA ASP A 50 -3.68 7.76 3.09
C ASP A 50 -3.46 7.31 1.62
N CYS A 51 -3.83 6.07 1.27
CA CYS A 51 -3.49 5.51 -0.04
C CYS A 51 -4.60 5.67 -1.10
N HIS A 52 -5.89 5.50 -0.76
CA HIS A 52 -6.98 5.55 -1.76
C HIS A 52 -8.38 5.95 -1.20
N PRO A 53 -8.60 7.22 -0.81
CA PRO A 53 -9.80 7.68 -0.09
C PRO A 53 -11.16 7.31 -0.73
N ALA A 54 -11.21 7.24 -2.06
CA ALA A 54 -12.44 7.00 -2.83
C ALA A 54 -12.99 5.57 -2.70
N LEU A 55 -12.17 4.60 -2.30
CA LEU A 55 -12.60 3.20 -2.10
C LEU A 55 -13.18 2.93 -0.69
N TYR A 56 -13.08 3.90 0.23
CA TYR A 56 -13.18 3.65 1.68
C TYR A 56 -14.21 4.48 2.43
N ALA A 57 -15.06 5.27 1.75
CA ALA A 57 -16.08 6.08 2.41
C ALA A 57 -17.05 5.25 3.29
N ASP A 58 -17.27 3.98 2.97
CA ASP A 58 -18.27 3.12 3.63
C ASP A 58 -17.78 2.38 4.89
N TYR A 59 -16.46 2.27 5.12
CA TYR A 59 -15.89 1.46 6.23
C TYR A 59 -15.60 2.25 7.52
N ARG A 60 -15.92 3.55 7.54
CA ARG A 60 -15.50 4.54 8.56
C ARG A 60 -16.15 4.39 9.96
N ASN A 61 -16.90 3.32 10.22
CA ASN A 61 -17.75 3.18 11.41
C ASN A 61 -17.22 2.22 12.49
N GLN A 62 -15.97 1.77 12.42
CA GLN A 62 -15.37 0.94 13.48
C GLN A 62 -14.35 1.77 14.28
N GLU A 63 -14.70 2.16 15.50
CA GLU A 63 -13.79 2.84 16.44
C GLU A 63 -12.68 1.87 16.88
N VAL A 64 -11.44 2.18 16.51
CA VAL A 64 -10.23 1.50 17.00
C VAL A 64 -9.25 2.56 17.48
N SER A 65 -8.50 2.26 18.55
CA SER A 65 -7.56 3.22 19.14
C SER A 65 -6.31 3.41 18.28
N HIS A 66 -6.20 4.59 17.65
CA HIS A 66 -5.14 4.97 16.71
C HIS A 66 -3.70 4.80 17.20
N LEU A 67 -3.46 4.95 18.51
CA LEU A 67 -2.11 4.88 19.06
C LEU A 67 -1.55 3.45 19.07
N ALA A 68 -2.41 2.44 19.22
CA ALA A 68 -2.02 1.03 19.26
C ALA A 68 -1.68 0.51 17.85
N SER A 69 -2.48 0.90 16.86
CA SER A 69 -2.29 0.56 15.45
C SER A 69 -0.96 1.06 14.89
N THR A 70 -0.59 2.31 15.18
CA THR A 70 0.67 2.88 14.69
C THR A 70 1.90 2.14 15.23
N LYS A 71 1.92 1.77 16.51
CA LYS A 71 3.04 1.00 17.10
C LYS A 71 3.13 -0.40 16.52
N LEU A 72 1.99 -1.07 16.32
CA LEU A 72 1.93 -2.39 15.70
C LEU A 72 2.54 -2.37 14.29
N ILE A 73 2.13 -1.41 13.47
CA ILE A 73 2.59 -1.27 12.09
C ILE A 73 4.05 -0.83 12.00
N GLN A 74 4.52 0.06 12.88
CA GLN A 74 5.94 0.42 12.96
C GLN A 74 6.82 -0.78 13.31
N ASN A 75 6.39 -1.61 14.27
CA ASN A 75 7.12 -2.81 14.65
C ASN A 75 7.18 -3.78 13.47
N LEU A 76 6.08 -3.97 12.74
CA LEU A 76 6.04 -4.84 11.56
C LEU A 76 6.83 -4.28 10.37
N ALA A 77 6.83 -2.97 10.16
CA ALA A 77 7.60 -2.34 9.10
C ALA A 77 9.11 -2.41 9.35
N SER A 78 9.54 -2.59 10.60
CA SER A 78 10.95 -2.76 10.94
C SER A 78 11.52 -4.13 10.59
N ILE A 79 10.65 -5.15 10.48
CA ILE A 79 11.06 -6.52 10.17
C ILE A 79 10.97 -6.85 8.68
N VAL A 80 10.28 -6.07 7.85
CA VAL A 80 10.20 -6.34 6.39
C VAL A 80 10.83 -5.20 5.57
N PRO A 81 11.23 -5.45 4.31
CA PRO A 81 11.76 -4.37 3.46
C PRO A 81 10.76 -3.22 3.30
N PRO A 82 11.23 -1.99 3.04
CA PRO A 82 10.37 -0.83 2.85
C PRO A 82 9.23 -1.09 1.86
N ASN A 83 8.03 -0.58 2.17
CA ASN A 83 6.80 -0.71 1.39
C ASN A 83 6.23 -2.15 1.28
N THR A 84 6.91 -3.17 1.81
CA THR A 84 6.42 -4.57 1.76
C THR A 84 5.16 -4.74 2.60
N LEU A 85 5.14 -4.14 3.79
CA LEU A 85 3.96 -4.14 4.67
C LEU A 85 2.80 -3.32 4.08
N GLU A 86 3.09 -2.17 3.50
CA GLU A 86 2.09 -1.30 2.85
C GLU A 86 1.42 -2.03 1.67
N ARG A 87 2.21 -2.71 0.84
CA ARG A 87 1.69 -3.55 -0.26
C ARG A 87 0.83 -4.69 0.27
N LEU A 88 1.29 -5.40 1.30
CA LEU A 88 0.50 -6.47 1.91
C LEU A 88 -0.83 -5.92 2.46
N ALA A 89 -0.77 -4.79 3.19
CA ALA A 89 -1.95 -4.15 3.73
C ALA A 89 -2.94 -3.75 2.62
N PHE A 90 -2.45 -3.11 1.56
CA PHE A 90 -3.26 -2.77 0.40
C PHE A 90 -3.92 -4.01 -0.23
N SER A 91 -3.13 -5.06 -0.47
CA SER A 91 -3.62 -6.31 -1.05
C SER A 91 -4.69 -7.00 -0.20
N TYR A 92 -4.53 -6.97 1.12
CA TYR A 92 -5.51 -7.48 2.07
C TYR A 92 -6.81 -6.67 1.97
N ILE A 93 -6.70 -5.35 1.98
CA ILE A 93 -7.87 -4.49 2.03
C ILE A 93 -8.69 -4.58 0.74
N ILE A 94 -8.06 -4.57 -0.44
CA ILE A 94 -8.78 -4.76 -1.70
C ILE A 94 -9.43 -6.15 -1.78
N TYR A 95 -8.77 -7.18 -1.22
CA TYR A 95 -9.31 -8.53 -1.15
C TYR A 95 -10.56 -8.55 -0.27
N ASP A 96 -10.50 -7.95 0.92
CA ASP A 96 -11.60 -7.91 1.89
C ASP A 96 -12.80 -7.11 1.38
N ILE A 97 -12.58 -5.95 0.74
CA ILE A 97 -13.65 -5.20 0.07
C ILE A 97 -14.29 -6.04 -1.04
N THR A 98 -13.48 -6.71 -1.85
CA THR A 98 -14.01 -7.53 -2.95
C THR A 98 -14.79 -8.73 -2.44
N LYS A 99 -14.31 -9.35 -1.36
CA LYS A 99 -15.00 -10.42 -0.65
C LYS A 99 -16.38 -9.98 -0.17
N GLU A 100 -16.45 -8.84 0.53
CA GLU A 100 -17.74 -8.33 1.02
C GLU A 100 -18.68 -8.00 -0.14
N LYS A 101 -18.17 -7.40 -1.22
CA LYS A 101 -18.96 -7.21 -2.44
C LYS A 101 -19.54 -8.53 -2.94
N ILE A 102 -18.70 -9.56 -3.13
CA ILE A 102 -19.09 -10.91 -3.61
C ILE A 102 -20.11 -11.59 -2.68
N LYS A 103 -20.00 -11.43 -1.37
CA LYS A 103 -20.90 -12.04 -0.37
C LYS A 103 -22.37 -11.65 -0.53
N TYR A 104 -22.64 -10.41 -0.97
CA TYR A 104 -24.00 -9.90 -1.16
C TYR A 104 -24.52 -10.03 -2.61
N PHE A 105 -23.75 -10.63 -3.52
CA PHE A 105 -24.18 -10.83 -4.91
C PHE A 105 -25.12 -12.04 -5.06
N ASN A 106 -26.41 -11.81 -4.76
CA ASN A 106 -27.52 -12.58 -5.33
C ASN A 106 -27.95 -12.06 -6.72
N LYS A 107 -27.31 -10.99 -7.24
CA LYS A 107 -27.54 -10.42 -8.57
C LYS A 107 -26.45 -10.83 -9.55
N LYS A 108 -26.79 -10.90 -10.86
CA LYS A 108 -25.84 -11.11 -11.96
C LYS A 108 -24.68 -10.12 -11.84
N LEU A 109 -23.46 -10.62 -11.60
CA LEU A 109 -22.23 -9.84 -11.68
C LEU A 109 -22.07 -9.30 -13.11
N SER A 110 -21.63 -8.05 -13.24
CA SER A 110 -21.20 -7.52 -14.53
C SER A 110 -19.86 -8.13 -14.94
N THR A 111 -19.53 -8.06 -16.23
CA THR A 111 -18.22 -8.49 -16.73
C THR A 111 -17.10 -7.65 -16.08
N GLU A 112 -17.35 -6.37 -15.82
CA GLU A 112 -16.44 -5.47 -15.13
C GLU A 112 -16.15 -5.93 -13.69
N ASP A 113 -17.19 -6.32 -12.95
CA ASP A 113 -17.03 -6.81 -11.57
C ASP A 113 -16.21 -8.11 -11.52
N ILE A 114 -16.47 -9.03 -12.46
CA ILE A 114 -15.73 -10.28 -12.59
C ILE A 114 -14.25 -10.00 -12.88
N ASN A 115 -13.96 -9.12 -13.85
CA ASN A 115 -12.59 -8.77 -14.22
C ASN A 115 -11.85 -8.07 -13.08
N LEU A 116 -12.52 -7.19 -12.35
CA LEU A 116 -11.95 -6.54 -11.17
C LEU A 116 -11.62 -7.56 -10.07
N ALA A 117 -12.52 -8.51 -9.81
CA ALA A 117 -12.30 -9.55 -8.81
C ALA A 117 -11.12 -10.46 -9.17
N LEU A 118 -11.02 -10.88 -10.44
CA LEU A 118 -9.87 -11.67 -10.92
C LEU A 118 -8.56 -10.90 -10.77
N LYS A 119 -8.54 -9.61 -11.12
CA LYS A 119 -7.36 -8.75 -10.95
C LYS A 119 -6.96 -8.61 -9.47
N ASN A 120 -7.93 -8.49 -8.57
CA ASN A 120 -7.66 -8.38 -7.14
C ASN A 120 -7.10 -9.69 -6.56
N ILE A 121 -7.51 -10.86 -7.09
CA ILE A 121 -6.89 -12.15 -6.77
C ILE A 121 -5.42 -12.18 -7.20
N GLU A 122 -5.10 -11.72 -8.40
CA GLU A 122 -3.71 -11.68 -8.89
C GLU A 122 -2.83 -10.77 -8.02
N ILE A 123 -3.33 -9.59 -7.67
CA ILE A 123 -2.63 -8.65 -6.77
C ILE A 123 -2.38 -9.32 -5.41
N ALA A 124 -3.42 -9.91 -4.81
CA ALA A 124 -3.30 -10.59 -3.51
C ALA A 124 -2.27 -11.71 -3.53
N ASN A 125 -2.34 -12.64 -4.50
CA ASN A 125 -1.38 -13.73 -4.61
C ASN A 125 0.06 -13.24 -4.82
N PHE A 126 0.25 -12.20 -5.65
CA PHE A 126 1.57 -11.62 -5.87
C PHE A 126 2.15 -11.03 -4.57
N ASP A 127 1.39 -10.19 -3.88
CA ASP A 127 1.87 -9.48 -2.69
C ASP A 127 2.05 -10.43 -1.50
N ILE A 128 1.17 -11.42 -1.33
CA ILE A 128 1.33 -12.51 -0.37
C ILE A 128 2.63 -13.29 -0.66
N GLY A 129 2.84 -13.70 -1.92
CA GLY A 129 4.02 -14.46 -2.31
C GLY A 129 5.32 -13.70 -2.02
N ALA A 130 5.35 -12.41 -2.38
CA ALA A 130 6.48 -11.53 -2.08
C ALA A 130 6.71 -11.38 -0.58
N PHE A 131 5.65 -11.17 0.21
CA PHE A 131 5.75 -11.05 1.66
C PHE A 131 6.27 -12.34 2.31
N MET A 132 5.71 -13.49 1.92
CA MET A 132 6.12 -14.80 2.41
C MET A 132 7.58 -15.10 2.05
N GLN A 133 8.02 -14.72 0.86
CA GLN A 133 9.43 -14.82 0.48
C GLN A 133 10.32 -13.95 1.37
N CYS A 134 9.90 -12.73 1.71
CA CYS A 134 10.65 -11.86 2.62
C CYS A 134 10.81 -12.48 4.02
N ILE A 135 9.72 -12.92 4.63
CA ILE A 135 9.78 -13.46 6.00
C ILE A 135 10.47 -14.83 6.07
N ASN A 136 10.35 -15.67 5.03
CA ASN A 136 11.05 -16.97 4.96
C ASN A 136 12.52 -16.81 4.58
N SER A 137 12.87 -15.84 3.72
CA SER A 137 14.28 -15.53 3.44
C SER A 137 14.97 -14.89 4.64
N GLN A 138 14.22 -14.22 5.52
CA GLN A 138 14.72 -13.74 6.80
C GLN A 138 14.92 -14.84 7.84
N SER A 139 14.04 -15.86 7.87
CA SER A 139 14.28 -17.05 8.69
C SER A 139 15.55 -17.80 8.23
N LEU A 140 15.83 -17.78 6.93
CA LEU A 140 17.09 -18.23 6.34
C LEU A 140 18.26 -17.27 6.59
N SER A 141 18.03 -15.96 6.78
CA SER A 141 19.10 -14.98 7.02
C SER A 141 19.57 -14.92 8.47
N ILE A 142 18.79 -15.42 9.43
CA ILE A 142 19.28 -15.72 10.79
C ILE A 142 20.35 -16.84 10.74
N GLN A 143 20.38 -17.65 9.68
CA GLN A 143 21.46 -18.59 9.38
C GLN A 143 22.53 -18.04 8.40
N LYS A 144 22.33 -16.90 7.73
CA LYS A 144 23.28 -16.31 6.76
C LYS A 144 24.04 -15.10 7.32
N ASN A 145 24.65 -15.25 8.49
CA ASN A 145 25.78 -14.38 8.86
C ASN A 145 26.97 -14.49 7.88
N ASP A 146 26.92 -15.40 6.89
CA ASP A 146 28.03 -15.72 5.98
C ASP A 146 27.92 -15.21 4.53
N LEU A 147 26.93 -14.38 4.18
CA LEU A 147 26.91 -13.75 2.84
C LEU A 147 27.20 -12.26 2.92
N LYS A 148 28.43 -11.96 3.36
CA LYS A 148 29.14 -10.72 3.03
C LYS A 148 29.23 -10.58 1.51
N GLN A 149 28.31 -9.86 0.88
CA GLN A 149 28.60 -9.13 -0.35
C GLN A 149 27.65 -7.95 -0.54
N SER A 150 28.24 -6.82 -0.93
CA SER A 150 27.70 -5.47 -0.91
C SER A 150 26.40 -5.31 -1.70
N ILE A 151 25.31 -4.97 -1.01
CA ILE A 151 24.14 -4.34 -1.61
C ILE A 151 24.29 -2.83 -1.39
N GLN A 152 24.47 -2.08 -2.48
CA GLN A 152 24.50 -0.61 -2.44
C GLN A 152 23.28 -0.06 -1.67
N ALA A 153 23.54 0.86 -0.75
CA ALA A 153 22.60 1.32 0.26
C ALA A 153 21.29 1.88 -0.32
N LEU A 154 20.18 1.15 -0.13
CA LEU A 154 18.80 1.53 -0.45
C LEU A 154 18.30 2.81 0.23
N GLY A 155 19.04 3.39 1.18
CA GLY A 155 18.70 4.66 1.82
C GLY A 155 18.63 5.85 0.84
N GLY A 156 19.35 5.80 -0.28
CA GLY A 156 19.29 6.83 -1.33
C GLY A 156 18.01 6.78 -2.16
N LEU A 157 17.47 5.58 -2.42
CA LEU A 157 16.28 5.36 -3.24
C LEU A 157 14.99 5.81 -2.53
N THR A 158 14.86 5.55 -1.23
CA THR A 158 13.68 5.95 -0.45
C THR A 158 13.61 7.48 -0.27
N ARG A 159 14.76 8.13 -0.03
CA ARG A 159 14.85 9.60 -0.01
C ARG A 159 14.50 10.20 -1.38
N SER A 160 15.00 9.61 -2.46
CA SER A 160 14.69 10.03 -3.83
C SER A 160 13.19 9.98 -4.13
N ARG A 161 12.49 8.90 -3.75
CA ARG A 161 11.05 8.73 -3.97
C ARG A 161 10.19 9.68 -3.13
N LYS A 162 10.52 9.92 -1.86
CA LYS A 162 9.84 10.93 -1.02
C LYS A 162 9.93 12.32 -1.67
N TYR A 163 11.12 12.70 -2.13
CA TYR A 163 11.30 13.99 -2.81
C TYR A 163 10.59 14.05 -4.16
N GLN A 164 10.46 12.93 -4.87
CA GLN A 164 9.77 12.89 -6.17
C GLN A 164 8.27 13.14 -6.03
N ALA A 165 7.60 12.55 -5.03
CA ALA A 165 6.18 12.81 -4.75
C ALA A 165 5.94 14.28 -4.32
N ILE A 166 6.84 14.84 -3.51
CA ILE A 166 6.78 16.24 -3.11
C ILE A 166 6.98 17.17 -4.33
N LYS A 167 7.95 16.88 -5.20
CA LYS A 167 8.18 17.64 -6.45
C LYS A 167 6.93 17.70 -7.32
N ILE A 168 6.27 16.56 -7.55
CA ILE A 168 5.06 16.50 -8.37
C ILE A 168 3.96 17.43 -7.82
N LYS A 169 3.75 17.42 -6.49
CA LYS A 169 2.77 18.32 -5.86
C LYS A 169 3.14 19.80 -6.03
N ILE A 170 4.41 20.14 -5.81
CA ILE A 170 4.90 21.51 -5.96
C ILE A 170 4.80 21.98 -7.43
N PHE A 171 5.11 21.11 -8.38
CA PHE A 171 5.08 21.43 -9.82
C PHE A 171 3.65 21.59 -10.34
N ASN A 172 2.73 20.73 -9.88
CA ASN A 172 1.31 20.88 -10.20
C ASN A 172 0.77 22.19 -9.64
N ASP A 173 1.06 22.49 -8.37
CA ASP A 173 0.64 23.74 -7.74
C ASP A 173 1.27 24.97 -8.43
N TRP A 174 2.54 24.89 -8.84
CA TRP A 174 3.19 25.93 -9.65
C TRP A 174 2.46 26.20 -10.96
N ASN A 175 2.00 25.16 -11.66
CA ASN A 175 1.29 25.29 -12.93
C ASN A 175 -0.17 25.77 -12.78
N THR A 176 -0.79 25.55 -11.62
CA THR A 176 -2.21 25.88 -11.38
C THR A 176 -2.43 27.15 -10.57
N SER A 177 -1.42 27.61 -9.85
CA SER A 177 -1.50 28.78 -8.97
C SER A 177 -0.71 29.97 -9.53
N ASN A 178 -1.18 31.19 -9.27
CA ASN A 178 -0.51 32.42 -9.69
C ASN A 178 0.62 32.81 -8.72
N TYR A 179 1.72 32.05 -8.72
CA TYR A 179 2.94 32.46 -8.02
C TYR A 179 3.73 33.48 -8.86
N HIS A 180 4.22 34.56 -8.23
CA HIS A 180 4.98 35.59 -8.94
C HIS A 180 6.47 35.24 -9.08
N SER A 181 6.99 34.29 -8.29
CA SER A 181 8.39 33.83 -8.39
C SER A 181 8.59 32.43 -7.79
N TYR A 182 9.65 31.73 -8.22
CA TYR A 182 10.05 30.45 -7.61
C TYR A 182 10.29 30.58 -6.10
N ALA A 183 10.82 31.72 -5.64
CA ALA A 183 11.08 31.99 -4.23
C ALA A 183 9.81 32.14 -3.39
N GLU A 184 8.74 32.63 -3.98
CA GLU A 184 7.43 32.71 -3.34
C GLU A 184 6.80 31.31 -3.20
N CYS A 185 6.78 30.54 -4.28
CA CYS A 185 6.28 29.16 -4.27
C CYS A 185 7.08 28.28 -3.29
N ALA A 186 8.42 28.40 -3.31
CA ALA A 186 9.30 27.63 -2.46
C ALA A 186 9.14 27.93 -0.97
N ARG A 187 8.93 29.19 -0.57
CA ARG A 187 8.71 29.53 0.86
C ARG A 187 7.44 28.91 1.41
N LYS A 188 6.37 28.89 0.60
CA LYS A 188 5.09 28.29 0.98
C LYS A 188 5.23 26.78 1.18
N HIS A 189 5.89 26.09 0.26
CA HIS A 189 6.07 24.64 0.31
C HIS A 189 7.19 24.16 1.25
N ALA A 190 8.16 25.01 1.57
CA ALA A 190 9.23 24.72 2.53
C ALA A 190 8.67 24.40 3.92
N VAL A 191 7.70 25.21 4.38
CA VAL A 191 7.04 25.02 5.67
C VAL A 191 6.15 23.76 5.66
N ILE A 192 5.41 23.53 4.58
CA ILE A 192 4.46 22.40 4.46
C ILE A 192 5.19 21.05 4.41
N HIS A 193 6.35 20.99 3.78
CA HIS A 193 7.08 19.74 3.54
C HIS A 193 8.34 19.58 4.38
N GLU A 194 8.61 20.50 5.31
CA GLU A 194 9.81 20.54 6.14
C GLU A 194 11.12 20.47 5.32
N LEU A 195 11.15 21.22 4.21
CA LEU A 195 12.29 21.30 3.29
C LEU A 195 12.92 22.68 3.29
N SER A 196 14.19 22.77 2.89
CA SER A 196 14.81 24.09 2.67
C SER A 196 14.20 24.77 1.44
N THR A 197 13.92 26.07 1.56
CA THR A 197 13.43 26.90 0.45
C THR A 197 14.32 26.78 -0.79
N LYS A 198 15.65 26.79 -0.58
CA LYS A 198 16.66 26.69 -1.65
C LYS A 198 16.58 25.35 -2.41
N THR A 199 16.22 24.27 -1.73
CA THR A 199 16.03 22.95 -2.36
C THR A 199 14.85 22.99 -3.34
N ILE A 200 13.73 23.59 -2.93
CA ILE A 200 12.52 23.68 -3.75
C ILE A 200 12.71 24.66 -4.91
N GLU A 201 13.34 25.82 -4.67
CA GLU A 201 13.69 26.79 -5.73
C GLU A 201 14.56 26.14 -6.81
N SER A 202 15.55 25.34 -6.40
CA SER A 202 16.42 24.63 -7.36
C SER A 202 15.64 23.63 -8.21
N TRP A 203 14.62 22.99 -7.65
CA TRP A 203 13.76 22.07 -8.41
C TRP A 203 12.88 22.81 -9.40
N LEU A 204 12.22 23.89 -8.96
CA LEU A 204 11.37 24.72 -9.82
C LEU A 204 12.18 25.36 -10.95
N SER A 205 13.38 25.88 -10.64
CA SER A 205 14.26 26.45 -11.65
C SER A 205 14.72 25.39 -12.66
N LYS A 206 15.11 24.19 -12.23
CA LYS A 206 15.51 23.12 -13.18
C LYS A 206 14.38 22.65 -14.09
N GLU A 207 13.14 22.67 -13.61
CA GLU A 207 11.99 22.17 -14.36
C GLU A 207 11.38 23.24 -15.27
N PHE A 208 11.29 24.49 -14.80
CA PHE A 208 10.51 25.55 -15.46
C PHE A 208 11.34 26.74 -15.95
N SER A 209 12.64 26.82 -15.64
CA SER A 209 13.48 27.82 -16.31
C SER A 209 13.66 27.35 -17.74
N LYS A 210 13.19 28.15 -18.70
CA LYS A 210 13.49 27.90 -20.11
C LYS A 210 15.01 27.93 -20.32
N PRO A 211 15.56 27.14 -21.26
CA PRO A 211 16.89 27.39 -21.77
C PRO A 211 16.98 28.79 -22.41
#